data_AF-A0A450VZM0-F1
#
_entry.id   AF-A0A450VZM0-F1
#
_cell.length_a   1.000
_cell.length_b   1.000
_cell.length_c   1.000
_cell.angle_alpha   90.00
_cell.angle_beta   90.00
_cell.angle_gamma   90.00
#
_symmetry.space_group_name_H-M   'P 1'
#
loop_
_entity.id
_entity.type
_entity.pdbx_description
1 polymer ?
#
loop_
_entity_poly.entity_id
_entity_poly.type
_entity_poly.pdbx_seq_one_letter_code
_entity_poly.pdbx_strand_id
1 'polypeptide(L)' 'MYLSESEDANFWLSVLTDPDNPGVEDILIAAVHGLSGFPEAVHSIFPKTEVQLCIIHPVR' A
#
# COMPACT_ATOMS: atom_id res chain seq x y z
N MET A 1 2.26 -6.81 12.98
CA MET A 1 2.56 -7.68 11.83
C MET A 1 1.23 -7.92 11.14
N TYR A 2 1.10 -7.51 9.88
CA TYR A 2 -0.12 -7.76 9.09
C TYR A 2 -0.01 -9.14 8.45
N LEU A 3 -1.02 -9.98 8.67
CA LEU A 3 -1.09 -11.35 8.17
C LEU A 3 -2.47 -11.56 7.55
N SER A 4 -2.50 -12.07 6.33
CA SER A 4 -3.73 -12.40 5.60
C SER A 4 -3.48 -13.58 4.67
N GLU A 5 -4.54 -14.31 4.35
CA GLU A 5 -4.53 -15.37 3.32
C GLU A 5 -4.48 -14.78 1.90
N SER A 6 -4.98 -13.54 1.73
CA SER A 6 -4.95 -12.79 0.47
C SER A 6 -4.37 -11.39 0.64
N GLU A 7 -3.61 -10.96 -0.36
CA GLU A 7 -3.05 -9.61 -0.48
C GLU A 7 -3.85 -8.78 -1.49
N ASP A 8 -5.16 -8.68 -1.28
CA ASP A 8 -6.07 -7.91 -2.16
C ASP A 8 -6.27 -6.46 -1.68
N ALA A 9 -7.02 -5.67 -2.46
CA ALA A 9 -7.25 -4.26 -2.16
C ALA A 9 -7.91 -4.03 -0.79
N ASN A 10 -8.78 -4.93 -0.31
CA ASN A 10 -9.41 -4.78 1.00
C ASN A 10 -8.40 -5.03 2.12
N PHE A 11 -7.51 -6.01 1.94
CA PHE A 11 -6.40 -6.22 2.87
C PHE A 11 -5.52 -4.96 2.96
N TRP A 12 -5.04 -4.42 1.83
CA TRP A 12 -4.22 -3.22 1.84
C TRP A 12 -4.92 -1.99 2.40
N LEU A 13 -6.22 -1.84 2.13
CA LEU A 13 -7.01 -0.77 2.72
C LEU A 13 -7.02 -0.88 4.25
N SER A 14 -7.23 -2.09 4.79
CA SER A 14 -7.21 -2.32 6.24
C SER A 14 -5.87 -1.96 6.88
N VAL A 15 -4.75 -2.25 6.18
CA VAL A 15 -3.40 -1.87 6.60
C VAL A 15 -3.25 -0.34 6.63
N LEU A 16 -3.69 0.34 5.58
CA LEU A 16 -3.56 1.79 5.45
C LEU A 16 -4.46 2.58 6.41
N THR A 17 -5.59 2.00 6.81
CA THR A 17 -6.56 2.60 7.75
C THR A 17 -6.42 2.11 9.19
N ASP A 18 -5.38 1.32 9.51
CA ASP A 18 -5.20 0.79 10.85
C ASP A 18 -5.15 1.95 11.88
N PRO A 19 -6.04 1.98 12.89
CA PRO A 19 -6.08 3.05 13.89
C PRO A 19 -4.82 3.14 14.76
N ASP A 20 -4.03 2.06 14.81
CA ASP A 20 -2.75 2.05 15.51
C ASP A 20 -1.61 2.67 14.67
N ASN A 21 -1.86 2.99 13.39
CA ASN A 21 -0.90 3.73 12.58
C ASN A 21 -0.72 5.14 13.14
N PRO A 22 0.53 5.66 13.18
CA PRO A 22 0.75 7.08 13.43
C PRO A 22 -0.02 7.88 12.38
N GLY A 23 -0.58 9.04 12.74
CA GLY A 23 -1.42 9.85 11.86
C GLY A 23 -0.69 10.31 10.60
N VAL A 24 -0.66 9.46 9.57
CA VAL A 24 -0.06 9.74 8.26
C VAL A 24 -1.00 10.69 7.53
N GLU A 25 -0.51 11.90 7.29
CA GLU A 25 -1.27 12.92 6.58
C GLU A 25 -1.24 12.73 5.07
N ASP A 26 -0.10 12.30 4.52
CA ASP A 26 0.07 12.08 3.09
C ASP A 26 1.20 11.08 2.79
N ILE A 27 1.13 10.44 1.63
CA ILE A 27 2.18 9.58 1.08
C ILE A 27 2.52 10.10 -0.32
N LEU A 28 3.72 10.64 -0.49
CA LEU A 28 4.14 11.14 -1.80
C LEU A 28 4.54 10.00 -2.75
N ILE A 29 5.30 9.03 -2.24
CA ILE A 29 5.83 7.90 -3.04
C ILE A 29 5.68 6.60 -2.25
N ALA A 30 5.12 5.57 -2.88
CA ALA A 30 5.07 4.21 -2.37
C ALA A 30 5.85 3.26 -3.30
N ALA A 31 6.96 2.72 -2.83
CA ALA A 31 7.76 1.74 -3.57
C ALA A 31 7.35 0.31 -3.19
N VAL A 32 6.73 -0.43 -4.10
CA VAL A 32 6.15 -1.76 -3.85
C VAL A 32 6.66 -2.81 -4.83
N HIS A 33 6.61 -4.09 -4.46
CA HIS A 33 7.07 -5.20 -5.32
C HIS A 33 5.96 -5.74 -6.24
N GLY A 34 5.15 -4.86 -6.84
CA GLY A 34 4.03 -5.26 -7.68
C GLY A 34 2.86 -5.88 -6.89
N LEU A 35 2.58 -5.32 -5.72
CA LEU A 35 1.47 -5.74 -4.86
C LEU A 35 0.12 -5.51 -5.55
N SER A 36 -0.60 -6.58 -5.86
CA SER A 36 -1.95 -6.53 -6.43
C SER A 36 -2.91 -5.81 -5.48
N GLY A 37 -3.78 -4.95 -5.98
CA GLY A 37 -4.78 -4.26 -5.15
C GLY A 37 -4.23 -3.11 -4.28
N PHE A 38 -2.92 -3.02 -4.09
CA PHE A 38 -2.32 -1.94 -3.30
C PHE A 38 -2.49 -0.56 -3.97
N PRO A 39 -2.25 -0.37 -5.29
CA PRO A 39 -2.49 0.91 -5.95
C PRO A 39 -3.93 1.40 -5.76
N GLU A 40 -4.91 0.50 -5.91
CA GLU A 40 -6.33 0.80 -5.73
C GLU A 40 -6.63 1.23 -4.28
N ALA A 41 -6.07 0.53 -3.30
CA ALA A 41 -6.25 0.85 -1.89
C ALA A 41 -5.61 2.20 -1.52
N VAL A 42 -4.35 2.43 -1.91
CA VAL A 42 -3.63 3.66 -1.53
C VAL A 42 -4.24 4.89 -2.20
N HIS A 43 -4.67 4.81 -3.47
CA HIS A 43 -5.30 5.93 -4.16
C HIS A 43 -6.69 6.28 -3.62
N SER A 44 -7.34 5.37 -2.89
CA SER A 44 -8.62 5.65 -2.23
C SER A 44 -8.48 6.57 -1.00
N ILE A 45 -7.31 6.57 -0.36
CA ILE A 45 -7.02 7.37 0.85
C ILE A 45 -6.09 8.54 0.51
N PHE A 46 -5.04 8.27 -0.26
CA PHE A 46 -4.00 9.19 -0.68
C PHE A 46 -3.97 9.27 -2.22
N PRO A 47 -4.92 9.99 -2.85
CA PRO A 47 -5.11 9.97 -4.31
C PRO A 47 -3.94 10.56 -5.11
N LYS A 48 -2.99 11.23 -4.45
CA LYS A 48 -1.81 11.84 -5.07
C LYS A 48 -0.54 10.99 -4.94
N THR A 49 -0.61 9.84 -4.27
CA THR A 49 0.54 8.97 -4.08
C THR A 49 1.04 8.42 -5.41
N GLU A 50 2.33 8.60 -5.68
CA GLU A 50 2.99 7.95 -6.80
C GLU A 50 3.41 6.54 -6.40
N VAL A 51 2.85 5.52 -7.06
CA VAL A 51 3.23 4.12 -6.83
C VAL A 51 4.32 3.72 -7.82
N GLN A 52 5.46 3.28 -7.30
CA GLN A 52 6.63 2.88 -8.08
C GLN A 52 6.99 1.41 -7.80
N LEU A 53 7.60 0.76 -8.78
CA LEU A 53 8.18 -0.57 -8.56
C LEU A 53 9.45 -0.46 -7.72
N CYS A 54 9.55 -1.27 -6.67
CA CYS A 54 10.72 -1.31 -5.81
C CYS A 54 11.93 -1.88 -6.56
N ILE A 55 12.97 -1.07 -6.77
CA ILE A 55 14.20 -1.50 -7.46
C ILE A 55 15.01 -2.55 -6.68
N ILE A 56 14.83 -2.61 -5.36
CA ILE A 56 15.52 -3.57 -4.49
C ILE A 56 14.92 -4.97 -4.63
N HIS A 57 13.62 -5.05 -4.93
CA HIS A 57 12.88 -6.29 -5.10
C HIS A 57 12.48 -6.42 -6.57
N PRO A 58 13.38 -6.91 -7.44
CA PRO A 58 13.04 -7.10 -8.84
C PRO A 58 11.86 -8.07 -8.96
N VAL A 59 10.93 -7.75 -9.87
CA VAL A 59 9.91 -8.69 -10.31
C VAL A 59 10.66 -9.91 -10.88
N ARG A 60 10.41 -11.08 -10.32
CA ARG A 60 10.96 -12.33 -10.85
C ARG A 60 10.23 -12.75 -12.11
#